data_AF-A0A6M0H6T0-F1
#
_entry.id   AF-A0A6M0H6T0-F1
#
_cell.length_a   1.000
_cell.length_b   1.000
_cell.length_c   1.000
_cell.angle_alpha   90.00
_cell.angle_beta   90.00
_cell.angle_gamma   90.00
#
_symmetry.space_group_name_H-M   'P 1'
#
loop_
_entity.id
_entity.type
_entity.pdbx_description
1 polymer ?
#
loop_
_entity_poly.entity_id
_entity_poly.type
_entity_poly.pdbx_seq_one_letter_code
_entity_poly.pdbx_strand_id
1 'polypeptide(L)'
;MTFYDIKKIIDKWDPLGLLDTAPNDEYDYETEQIFNFIKNTDNKETDVLANKIMKIFLFFFEDAFRNSYNECLNVAKEILLIK
;
A
#
# COMPACT_ATOMS: atom_id res chain seq x y z
N MET A 1 5.85 9.90 -9.78
CA MET A 1 4.97 8.91 -9.11
C MET A 1 3.57 8.83 -9.74
N THR A 2 3.22 7.65 -10.25
CA THR A 2 1.92 7.29 -10.84
C THR A 2 1.25 6.17 -10.02
N PHE A 3 -0.03 5.88 -10.29
CA PHE A 3 -0.72 4.72 -9.72
C PHE A 3 0.06 3.42 -9.94
N TYR A 4 0.54 3.20 -11.18
CA TYR A 4 1.27 1.99 -11.54
C TYR A 4 2.63 1.84 -10.84
N ASP A 5 3.26 2.95 -10.44
CA ASP A 5 4.49 2.87 -9.65
C ASP A 5 4.22 2.35 -8.24
N ILE A 6 3.09 2.76 -7.64
CA ILE A 6 2.66 2.29 -6.32
C ILE A 6 2.16 0.85 -6.41
N LYS A 7 1.32 0.53 -7.40
CA LYS A 7 0.82 -0.82 -7.67
C LYS A 7 1.95 -1.85 -7.67
N LYS A 8 3.03 -1.59 -8.41
CA LYS A 8 4.19 -2.51 -8.47
C LYS A 8 4.80 -2.81 -7.10
N ILE A 9 4.81 -1.84 -6.19
CA ILE A 9 5.35 -2.04 -4.84
C ILE A 9 4.36 -2.84 -4.00
N ILE A 10 3.05 -2.54 -4.10
CA ILE A 10 2.00 -3.27 -3.40
C ILE A 10 1.92 -4.72 -3.88
N ASP A 11 1.97 -4.95 -5.19
CA ASP A 11 1.96 -6.29 -5.77
C ASP A 11 3.22 -7.07 -5.39
N LYS A 12 4.37 -6.42 -5.33
CA LYS A 12 5.59 -7.08 -4.85
C LYS A 12 5.52 -7.40 -3.35
N TRP A 13 4.85 -6.56 -2.57
CA TRP A 13 4.66 -6.79 -1.14
C TRP A 13 3.69 -7.93 -0.88
N ASP A 14 2.64 -8.06 -1.69
CA ASP A 14 1.62 -9.12 -1.65
C ASP A 14 1.22 -9.51 -0.22
N PRO A 15 0.59 -8.59 0.54
CA PRO A 15 0.42 -8.73 1.98
C PRO A 15 -0.38 -9.97 2.39
N LEU A 16 -1.19 -10.53 1.48
CA LEU A 16 -2.01 -11.71 1.73
C LEU A 16 -1.55 -12.94 0.94
N GLY A 17 -0.54 -12.82 0.08
CA GLY A 17 -0.06 -13.93 -0.75
C GLY A 17 -1.07 -14.39 -1.81
N LEU A 18 -1.85 -13.46 -2.38
CA LEU A 18 -3.00 -13.80 -3.24
C LEU A 18 -2.65 -13.82 -4.73
N LEU A 19 -1.59 -13.11 -5.14
CA LEU A 19 -1.34 -12.78 -6.55
C LEU A 19 -1.09 -13.99 -7.45
N ASP A 20 -0.60 -15.10 -6.90
CA ASP A 20 -0.39 -16.34 -7.65
C ASP A 20 -1.70 -16.94 -8.19
N THR A 21 -2.84 -16.58 -7.59
CA THR A 21 -4.16 -17.15 -7.92
C THR A 21 -5.24 -16.09 -8.18
N ALA A 22 -4.93 -14.83 -7.93
CA ALA A 22 -5.86 -13.72 -8.06
C ALA A 22 -5.84 -13.11 -9.48
N PRO A 23 -6.88 -12.37 -9.87
CA PRO A 23 -6.85 -11.60 -11.11
C PRO A 23 -5.83 -10.45 -11.06
N ASN A 24 -5.51 -9.87 -12.22
CA ASN A 24 -4.48 -8.83 -12.34
C ASN A 24 -4.82 -7.51 -11.61
N ASP A 25 -6.09 -7.29 -11.25
CA ASP A 25 -6.59 -6.10 -10.55
C ASP A 25 -6.59 -6.27 -9.02
N GLU A 26 -6.04 -7.37 -8.50
CA GLU A 26 -5.86 -7.56 -7.06
C GLU A 26 -5.09 -6.37 -6.46
N TYR A 27 -5.54 -5.86 -5.32
CA TYR A 27 -5.04 -4.64 -4.66
C TYR A 27 -5.23 -3.31 -5.40
N ASP A 28 -5.96 -3.24 -6.53
CA ASP A 28 -6.18 -1.97 -7.25
C ASP A 28 -6.88 -0.92 -6.40
N TYR A 29 -7.91 -1.33 -5.65
CA TYR A 29 -8.68 -0.43 -4.80
C TYR A 29 -7.82 0.17 -3.68
N GLU A 30 -7.04 -0.65 -2.98
CA GLU A 30 -6.13 -0.24 -1.92
C GLU A 30 -5.03 0.67 -2.47
N THR A 31 -4.47 0.31 -3.62
CA THR A 31 -3.48 1.11 -4.33
C THR A 31 -4.05 2.48 -4.69
N GLU A 32 -5.29 2.55 -5.16
CA GLU A 32 -5.96 3.81 -5.48
C GLU A 32 -6.15 4.67 -4.22
N GLN A 33 -6.52 4.08 -3.09
CA GLN A 33 -6.62 4.80 -1.81
C GLN A 33 -5.26 5.38 -1.37
N ILE A 34 -4.17 4.64 -1.54
CA ILE A 34 -2.80 5.11 -1.24
C ILE A 34 -2.41 6.24 -2.19
N PHE A 35 -2.63 6.06 -3.49
CA PHE A 35 -2.30 7.06 -4.51
C PHE A 35 -3.04 8.37 -4.28
N ASN A 36 -4.34 8.30 -4.02
CA ASN A 36 -5.17 9.46 -3.73
C ASN A 36 -4.75 10.13 -2.43
N PHE A 37 -4.36 9.37 -1.41
CA PHE A 37 -3.81 9.95 -0.18
C PHE A 37 -2.55 10.77 -0.45
N ILE A 38 -1.57 10.20 -1.17
CA ILE A 38 -0.29 10.87 -1.47
C ILE A 38 -0.51 12.12 -2.32
N LYS A 39 -1.44 12.08 -3.28
CA LYS A 39 -1.75 13.24 -4.13
C LYS A 39 -2.39 14.40 -3.38
N ASN A 40 -3.17 14.12 -2.34
CA ASN A 40 -3.98 15.11 -1.63
C ASN A 40 -3.37 15.54 -0.28
N THR A 41 -2.20 15.03 0.10
CA THR A 41 -1.52 15.37 1.36
C THR A 41 -0.21 16.11 1.11
N ASP A 42 -0.01 17.20 1.84
CA ASP A 42 1.30 17.87 1.90
C ASP A 42 2.26 17.17 2.89
N ASN A 43 1.72 16.36 3.81
CA ASN A 43 2.52 15.60 4.77
C ASN A 43 3.00 14.29 4.13
N LYS A 44 4.28 14.27 3.76
CA LYS A 44 4.99 13.13 3.15
C LYS A 44 5.88 12.39 4.13
N GLU A 45 5.63 12.50 5.43
CA GLU A 45 6.35 11.70 6.42
C GLU A 45 6.07 10.21 6.23
N THR A 46 7.13 9.41 6.32
CA THR A 46 7.04 7.95 6.13
C THR A 46 6.05 7.32 7.10
N ASP A 47 6.06 7.71 8.38
CA ASP A 47 5.14 7.18 9.39
C ASP A 47 3.68 7.51 9.08
N VAL A 48 3.42 8.68 8.49
CA VAL A 48 2.06 9.09 8.10
C VAL A 48 1.54 8.20 6.99
N LEU A 49 2.35 7.91 5.98
CA LEU A 49 2.00 6.99 4.91
C LEU A 49 1.87 5.54 5.41
N ALA A 50 2.79 5.08 6.27
CA ALA A 50 2.75 3.74 6.85
C ALA A 50 1.45 3.49 7.63
N ASN A 51 1.05 4.45 8.47
CA ASN A 51 -0.22 4.40 9.19
C ASN A 51 -1.42 4.38 8.23
N LYS A 52 -1.38 5.13 7.13
CA LYS A 52 -2.45 5.12 6.14
C LYS A 52 -2.54 3.78 5.42
N ILE A 53 -1.42 3.20 5.00
CA ILE A 53 -1.35 1.87 4.37
C ILE A 53 -1.96 0.83 5.32
N MET A 54 -1.50 0.78 6.58
CA MET A 54 -2.02 -0.16 7.57
C MET A 54 -3.54 -0.03 7.74
N LYS A 55 -4.07 1.20 7.83
CA LYS A 55 -5.52 1.44 7.95
C LYS A 55 -6.32 1.01 6.72
N ILE A 56 -5.77 1.20 5.52
CA ILE A 56 -6.43 0.75 4.28
C ILE A 56 -6.53 -0.76 4.29
N PHE A 57 -5.42 -1.47 4.49
CA PHE A 57 -5.43 -2.93 4.44
C PHE A 57 -6.25 -3.56 5.57
N LEU A 58 -6.21 -3.01 6.79
CA LEU A 58 -7.11 -3.43 7.87
C LEU A 58 -8.59 -3.20 7.53
N PHE A 59 -8.92 -2.15 6.79
CA PHE A 59 -10.31 -1.85 6.41
C PHE A 59 -10.84 -2.84 5.37
N PHE A 60 -10.04 -3.21 4.36
CA PHE A 60 -10.48 -4.10 3.29
C PHE A 60 -10.40 -5.58 3.65
N PHE A 61 -9.43 -5.96 4.49
CA PHE A 61 -9.11 -7.36 4.74
C PHE A 61 -9.29 -7.78 6.20
N GLU A 62 -9.61 -6.83 7.10
CA GLU A 62 -9.91 -7.09 8.51
C GLU A 62 -8.85 -8.02 9.15
N ASP A 63 -9.29 -9.15 9.72
CA ASP A 63 -8.44 -10.13 10.41
C ASP A 63 -7.54 -10.97 9.46
N ALA A 64 -7.76 -10.89 8.14
CA ALA A 64 -6.89 -11.52 7.16
C ALA A 64 -5.57 -10.76 7.00
N PHE A 65 -5.56 -9.44 7.22
CA PHE A 65 -4.34 -8.64 7.20
C PHE A 65 -3.56 -8.80 8.50
N ARG A 66 -2.40 -9.47 8.42
CA ARG A 66 -1.57 -9.82 9.59
C ARG A 66 -0.19 -9.18 9.58
N ASN A 67 0.12 -8.37 8.58
CA ASN A 67 1.41 -7.69 8.50
C ASN A 67 1.56 -6.66 9.62
N SER A 68 2.79 -6.52 10.08
CA SER A 68 3.17 -5.58 11.13
C SER A 68 3.22 -4.13 10.62
N TYR A 69 3.16 -3.19 11.56
CA TYR A 69 3.43 -1.78 11.24
C TYR A 69 4.79 -1.57 10.57
N ASN A 70 5.81 -2.35 10.97
CA ASN A 70 7.16 -2.26 10.38
C ASN A 70 7.16 -2.65 8.89
N GLU A 71 6.33 -3.61 8.48
CA GLU A 71 6.17 -3.95 7.07
C GLU A 71 5.51 -2.79 6.31
N CYS A 72 4.45 -2.20 6.86
CA CYS A 72 3.81 -1.01 6.30
C CYS A 72 4.81 0.16 6.18
N LEU A 73 5.71 0.31 7.16
CA LEU A 73 6.77 1.33 7.16
C LEU A 73 7.78 1.10 6.04
N ASN A 74 8.16 -0.16 5.78
CA ASN A 74 9.08 -0.49 4.68
C ASN A 74 8.44 -0.20 3.32
N VAL A 75 7.17 -0.58 3.13
CA VAL A 75 6.40 -0.26 1.92
C VAL A 75 6.28 1.25 1.72
N ALA A 76 5.96 1.99 2.78
CA ALA A 76 5.90 3.45 2.73
C ALA A 76 7.24 4.09 2.29
N LYS A 77 8.38 3.57 2.79
CA LYS A 77 9.71 4.01 2.36
C LYS A 77 9.94 3.73 0.89
N GLU A 78 9.64 2.52 0.41
CA GLU A 78 9.79 2.16 -1.00
C GLU A 78 8.97 3.10 -1.90
N ILE A 79 7.73 3.40 -1.52
CA ILE A 79 6.86 4.32 -2.28
C ILE A 79 7.44 5.74 -2.34
N LEU A 80 7.89 6.29 -1.20
CA LEU A 80 8.41 7.67 -1.14
C LEU A 80 9.78 7.84 -1.81
N LEU A 81 10.48 6.75 -2.13
CA LEU A 81 11.72 6.78 -2.92
C LEU A 81 11.48 6.89 -4.43
N ILE A 82 10.24 6.72 -4.91
CA ILE A 82 9.88 6.92 -6.32
C ILE A 82 10.01 8.41 -6.67
N LYS A 83 10.71 8.71 -7.78
CA LYS A 83 10.90 10.06 -8.29
C LYS A 83 9.71 10.60 -9.10
#